data_AF-A0AAV2TMN3-F1
#
_entry.id   AF-A0AAV2TMN3-F1
#
_cell.length_a   1.000
_cell.length_b   1.000
_cell.length_c   1.000
_cell.angle_alpha   90.00
_cell.angle_beta   90.00
_cell.angle_gamma   90.00
#
_symmetry.space_group_name_H-M   'P 1'
#
loop_
_entity.id
_entity.type
_entity.pdbx_description
1 polymer ?
#
loop_
_entity_poly.entity_id
_entity_poly.type
_entity_poly.pdbx_seq_one_letter_code
_entity_poly.pdbx_strand_id
1 'polypeptide(L)'
;MFTVNFTSAVVKCGQLGLASVVGSGVNSGLRALSTTSALHSDGLKAILAEMIPKERVKVADFRKSHGSTKVGEVTVNMMYGGMRGIKGLVTETSVLDPNEGIRFRGYSIPECQQKLPAAPGGLQPLPEGIFFLLLTGKIPTKAQVDEISREFANRADLPPHVSNMLNSFPASLHPMSQLASACAALNTESKFAKAYSDGVKKSEYWEYVYEDSINLLAKLPTIAAMIYRNLYRDATSVGALDSDKDWSYNFSRMLGYDDPEFVEMMRLYLTIHCDHEGGNVSAHTCHLVGSALSDPYLSFSASMCGLAGPLHGLANQEVLVWLTQMRKEVGDNPTDDQVKVYVEETLKSGKVIPGFGHAVLRRTDPRYMCAREFCQRHFPKDPLYKLVSQLYHIVPPILQGLGKVANPWPNIDAHTGVLLQHYGLVEMQYYTVLFGVSRAMGVLASLIWDRALGMPIERPKSLSTEMLIKTTKADRPSA
;
A
#
# COMPACT_ATOMS: atom_id res chain seq x y z
N MET A 1 -36.98 34.66 12.37
CA MET A 1 -36.89 35.93 13.11
C MET A 1 -36.82 35.60 14.59
N PHE A 2 -35.63 35.31 15.09
CA PHE A 2 -35.35 35.14 16.52
C PHE A 2 -33.93 35.65 16.74
N THR A 3 -33.84 36.78 17.43
CA THR A 3 -32.65 37.57 17.71
C THR A 3 -32.11 37.09 19.06
N VAL A 4 -30.82 36.73 19.14
CA VAL A 4 -30.13 36.49 20.41
C VAL A 4 -28.98 37.49 20.51
N ASN A 5 -29.07 38.35 21.53
CA ASN A 5 -28.16 39.45 21.82
C ASN A 5 -26.83 38.95 22.39
N PHE A 6 -25.74 39.52 21.87
CA PHE A 6 -24.41 39.47 22.47
C PHE A 6 -24.30 40.51 23.59
N THR A 7 -23.80 40.12 24.76
CA THR A 7 -23.28 41.05 25.77
C THR A 7 -21.84 40.69 26.10
N SER A 8 -20.95 41.62 25.75
CA SER A 8 -19.53 41.66 26.09
C SER A 8 -19.34 42.01 27.57
N ALA A 9 -18.47 41.29 28.27
CA ALA A 9 -17.90 41.71 29.54
C ALA A 9 -16.39 41.90 29.37
N VAL A 10 -15.96 43.16 29.45
CA VAL A 10 -14.57 43.61 29.52
C VAL A 10 -14.16 43.58 30.99
N VAL A 11 -13.06 42.89 31.32
CA VAL A 11 -12.37 43.04 32.60
C VAL A 11 -10.92 43.45 32.32
N LYS A 12 -10.57 44.66 32.76
CA LYS A 12 -9.22 45.21 32.85
C LYS A 12 -8.75 45.19 34.32
N CYS A 13 -7.43 45.31 34.46
CA CYS A 13 -6.63 45.60 35.66
C CYS A 13 -5.98 44.33 36.30
N GLY A 14 -4.67 44.27 36.57
CA GLY A 14 -3.70 45.35 36.64
C GLY A 14 -2.23 44.90 36.52
N GLN A 15 -1.39 45.92 36.37
CA GLN A 15 0.06 45.92 36.33
C GLN A 15 0.66 45.74 37.73
N LEU A 16 1.81 45.07 37.83
CA LEU A 16 2.83 45.32 38.86
C LEU A 16 4.22 45.26 38.22
N GLY A 17 4.99 46.33 38.45
CA GLY A 17 6.35 46.57 37.94
C GLY A 17 7.44 45.73 38.62
N LEU A 18 8.54 45.45 37.89
CA LEU A 18 9.84 46.18 37.90
C LEU A 18 10.74 45.88 39.12
N ALA A 19 11.83 45.14 38.86
CA ALA A 19 13.14 45.41 39.45
C ALA A 19 14.26 44.80 38.60
N SER A 20 15.11 45.66 38.07
CA SER A 20 16.39 45.39 37.42
C SER A 20 17.50 45.22 38.46
N VAL A 21 18.44 44.30 38.24
CA VAL A 21 19.79 44.39 38.81
C VAL A 21 20.80 44.18 37.69
N VAL A 22 21.65 45.19 37.53
CA VAL A 22 22.79 45.28 36.63
C VAL A 22 23.97 44.54 37.27
N GLY A 23 24.66 43.70 36.51
CA GLY A 23 25.91 43.04 36.90
C GLY A 23 26.84 42.93 35.71
N SER A 24 27.78 43.87 35.63
CA SER A 24 28.86 43.96 34.64
C SER A 24 29.91 42.87 34.84
N GLY A 25 30.30 42.19 33.77
CA GLY A 25 31.44 41.27 33.73
C GLY A 25 31.92 41.06 32.31
N VAL A 26 32.90 41.86 31.90
CA VAL A 26 33.63 41.71 30.63
C VAL A 26 34.54 40.50 30.77
N ASN A 27 34.36 39.49 29.91
CA ASN A 27 35.36 38.45 29.72
C ASN A 27 35.50 38.14 28.24
N SER A 28 36.61 38.63 27.66
CA SER A 28 37.03 38.43 26.30
C SER A 28 37.55 36.99 26.12
N GLY A 29 36.80 36.18 25.40
CA GLY A 29 37.24 34.87 24.91
C GLY A 29 36.79 34.69 23.48
N LEU A 30 37.74 34.74 22.53
CA LEU A 30 37.51 34.30 21.16
C LEU A 30 37.04 32.84 21.18
N ARG A 31 35.75 32.61 20.93
CA ARG A 31 35.24 31.30 20.51
C ARG A 31 35.22 31.27 19.00
N ALA A 32 36.14 30.52 18.43
CA ALA A 32 36.09 30.09 17.04
C ALA A 32 34.73 29.45 16.78
N LEU A 33 34.00 29.99 15.79
CA LEU A 33 32.81 29.37 15.22
C LEU A 33 33.24 28.11 14.48
N SER A 34 33.32 27.01 15.22
CA SER A 34 33.30 25.66 14.67
C SER A 34 31.91 25.41 14.09
N THR A 35 31.72 25.71 12.81
CA THR A 35 30.60 25.19 12.02
C THR A 35 30.86 23.72 11.74
N THR A 36 30.79 22.89 12.78
CA THR A 36 30.48 21.49 12.63
C THR A 36 28.97 21.41 12.48
N SER A 37 28.50 21.42 11.22
CA SER A 37 27.14 21.00 10.89
C SER A 37 27.01 19.54 11.30
N ALA A 38 26.58 19.31 12.54
CA ALA A 38 25.97 18.05 12.91
C ALA A 38 24.75 17.92 12.01
N LEU A 39 24.83 17.03 11.02
CA LEU A 39 23.70 16.55 10.23
C LEU A 39 22.65 16.03 11.22
N HIS A 40 21.75 16.91 11.67
CA HIS A 40 20.50 16.49 12.23
C HIS A 40 19.79 15.76 11.10
N SER A 41 19.47 14.48 11.30
CA SER A 41 18.49 13.82 10.43
C SER A 41 17.17 14.52 10.72
N ASP A 42 16.85 15.54 9.93
CA ASP A 42 15.52 16.10 9.91
C ASP A 42 14.57 14.93 9.60
N GLY A 43 13.69 14.58 10.54
CA GLY A 43 12.83 13.40 10.45
C GLY A 43 11.99 13.38 9.17
N LEU A 44 11.40 12.23 8.81
CA LEU A 44 10.71 12.03 7.53
C LEU A 44 9.73 13.17 7.15
N LYS A 45 8.98 13.70 8.13
CA LYS A 45 8.06 14.83 7.93
C LYS A 45 8.76 16.13 7.51
N ALA A 46 9.93 16.42 8.07
CA ALA A 46 10.71 17.60 7.74
C ALA A 46 11.30 17.51 6.32
N ILE A 47 11.78 16.33 5.91
CA ILE A 47 12.20 16.07 4.52
C ILE A 47 11.04 16.37 3.55
N LEU A 48 9.83 15.91 3.88
CA LEU A 48 8.65 16.23 3.07
C LEU A 48 8.34 17.73 3.03
N ALA A 49 8.42 18.42 4.18
CA ALA A 49 8.18 19.86 4.25
C ALA A 49 9.11 20.66 3.32
N GLU A 50 10.37 20.23 3.16
CA GLU A 50 11.31 20.85 2.21
C GLU A 50 11.03 20.51 0.74
N MET A 51 10.51 19.32 0.47
CA MET A 51 10.26 18.82 -0.88
C MET A 51 8.96 19.37 -1.49
N ILE A 52 7.90 19.46 -0.69
CA ILE A 52 6.56 19.79 -1.16
C ILE A 52 6.49 21.13 -1.91
N PRO A 53 7.11 22.23 -1.46
CA PRO A 53 7.10 23.49 -2.20
C PRO A 53 7.70 23.37 -3.60
N LYS A 54 8.78 22.59 -3.76
CA LYS A 54 9.45 22.38 -5.05
C LYS A 54 8.56 21.59 -6.01
N GLU A 55 7.91 20.54 -5.51
CA GLU A 55 7.02 19.73 -6.35
C GLU A 55 5.75 20.48 -6.74
N ARG A 56 5.20 21.31 -5.83
CA ARG A 56 4.08 22.22 -6.14
C ARG A 56 4.41 23.16 -7.30
N VAL A 57 5.61 23.76 -7.30
CA VAL A 57 6.06 24.64 -8.39
C VAL A 57 6.20 23.86 -9.69
N LYS A 58 6.88 22.70 -9.66
CA LYS A 58 7.04 21.83 -10.83
C LYS A 58 5.70 21.44 -11.46
N VAL A 59 4.74 20.98 -10.65
CA VAL A 59 3.40 20.59 -11.14
C VAL A 59 2.63 21.81 -11.67
N ALA A 60 2.73 22.96 -11.01
CA ALA A 60 2.08 24.19 -11.46
C ALA A 60 2.64 24.65 -12.83
N ASP A 61 3.96 24.65 -13.00
CA ASP A 61 4.63 25.05 -14.23
C ASP A 61 4.33 24.07 -15.38
N PHE A 62 4.34 22.77 -15.10
CA PHE A 62 3.95 21.75 -16.06
C PHE A 62 2.51 21.95 -16.54
N ARG A 63 1.56 22.14 -15.61
CA ARG A 63 0.15 22.39 -15.94
C ARG A 63 -0.08 23.73 -16.64
N LYS A 64 0.69 24.76 -16.32
CA LYS A 64 0.65 26.04 -17.03
C LYS A 64 1.06 25.89 -18.51
N SER A 65 2.05 25.03 -18.76
CA SER A 65 2.61 24.84 -20.10
C SER A 65 1.86 23.78 -20.93
N HIS A 66 1.33 22.75 -20.30
CA HIS A 66 0.76 21.56 -20.97
C HIS A 66 -0.66 21.20 -20.52
N GLY A 67 -1.35 22.07 -19.77
CA GLY A 67 -2.68 21.77 -19.20
C GLY A 67 -3.77 21.46 -20.23
N SER A 68 -3.59 21.88 -21.48
CA SER A 68 -4.51 21.58 -22.59
C SER A 68 -3.98 20.51 -23.56
N THR A 69 -2.82 19.92 -23.30
CA THR A 69 -2.24 18.87 -24.14
C THR A 69 -3.07 17.59 -24.04
N LYS A 70 -3.49 17.06 -25.19
CA LYS A 70 -4.21 15.78 -25.27
C LYS A 70 -3.27 14.61 -24.94
N VAL A 71 -3.72 13.69 -24.07
CA VAL A 71 -2.94 12.51 -23.64
C VAL A 71 -3.57 11.17 -24.07
N GLY A 72 -4.74 11.22 -24.70
CA GLY A 72 -5.52 10.10 -25.19
C GLY A 72 -6.91 10.56 -25.64
N GLU A 73 -7.67 9.65 -26.24
CA GLU A 73 -9.06 9.87 -26.64
C GLU A 73 -9.98 8.96 -25.79
N VAL A 74 -11.24 9.34 -25.61
CA VAL A 74 -12.24 8.53 -24.89
C VAL A 74 -13.28 8.02 -25.87
N THR A 75 -13.50 6.71 -25.89
CA THR A 75 -14.49 6.06 -26.77
C THR A 75 -15.66 5.49 -25.98
N VAL A 76 -16.79 5.23 -26.66
CA VAL A 76 -17.97 4.57 -26.07
C VAL A 76 -17.60 3.24 -25.40
N ASN A 77 -16.74 2.44 -26.04
CA ASN A 77 -16.30 1.15 -25.49
C ASN A 77 -15.47 1.32 -24.20
N MET A 78 -14.69 2.39 -24.07
CA MET A 78 -13.94 2.67 -22.84
C MET A 78 -14.88 3.07 -21.69
N MET A 79 -15.97 3.78 -21.98
CA MET A 79 -16.98 4.16 -20.98
C MET A 79 -17.72 2.93 -20.43
N TYR A 80 -18.22 2.05 -21.30
CA TYR A 80 -18.84 0.79 -20.86
C TYR A 80 -17.82 -0.20 -20.27
N GLY A 81 -16.59 -0.18 -20.77
CA GLY A 81 -15.52 -1.10 -20.36
C GLY A 81 -14.79 -0.71 -19.08
N GLY A 82 -15.39 0.12 -18.22
CA GLY A 82 -14.81 0.50 -16.93
C GLY A 82 -13.52 1.30 -17.04
N MET A 83 -13.48 2.30 -17.93
CA MET A 83 -12.32 3.17 -18.18
C MET A 83 -11.07 2.46 -18.70
N ARG A 84 -11.20 1.24 -19.23
CA ARG A 84 -10.07 0.49 -19.80
C ARG A 84 -9.32 1.31 -20.85
N GLY A 85 -8.04 1.59 -20.58
CA GLY A 85 -7.16 2.36 -21.47
C GLY A 85 -7.28 3.89 -21.35
N ILE A 86 -8.16 4.41 -20.49
CA ILE A 86 -8.24 5.85 -20.20
C ILE A 86 -7.16 6.22 -19.17
N LYS A 87 -6.32 7.21 -19.50
CA LYS A 87 -5.42 7.85 -18.54
C LYS A 87 -6.22 8.85 -17.69
N GLY A 88 -6.80 8.38 -16.59
CA GLY A 88 -7.82 9.12 -15.83
C GLY A 88 -7.35 9.81 -14.54
N LEU A 89 -6.19 9.41 -13.99
CA LEU A 89 -5.66 9.95 -12.74
C LEU A 89 -4.13 10.08 -12.78
N VAL A 90 -3.58 10.83 -11.83
CA VAL A 90 -2.14 10.95 -11.59
C VAL A 90 -1.78 10.13 -10.36
N THR A 91 -0.71 9.34 -10.45
CA THR A 91 -0.09 8.67 -9.32
C THR A 91 1.41 8.89 -9.39
N GLU A 92 2.04 9.12 -8.23
CA GLU A 92 3.44 9.56 -8.15
C GLU A 92 4.35 8.48 -7.56
N THR A 93 3.79 7.51 -6.83
CA THR A 93 4.51 6.55 -6.00
C THR A 93 5.07 5.37 -6.80
N SER A 94 4.33 4.88 -7.80
CA SER A 94 4.76 3.77 -8.64
C SER A 94 4.18 3.84 -10.05
N VAL A 95 4.94 3.31 -11.02
CA VAL A 95 4.58 3.25 -12.45
C VAL A 95 5.02 1.92 -13.03
N LEU A 96 4.16 1.27 -13.80
CA LEU A 96 4.46 0.00 -14.46
C LEU A 96 5.29 0.23 -15.73
N ASP A 97 6.52 -0.27 -15.75
CA ASP A 97 7.32 -0.43 -16.96
C ASP A 97 6.89 -1.72 -17.68
N PRO A 98 6.46 -1.67 -18.96
CA PRO A 98 6.01 -2.87 -19.68
C PRO A 98 7.07 -3.97 -19.82
N ASN A 99 8.36 -3.63 -19.71
CA ASN A 99 9.49 -4.55 -19.89
C ASN A 99 10.16 -4.94 -18.57
N GLU A 100 10.22 -4.01 -17.61
CA GLU A 100 10.91 -4.20 -16.33
C GLU A 100 9.96 -4.43 -15.14
N GLY A 101 8.65 -4.30 -15.34
CA GLY A 101 7.65 -4.47 -14.29
C GLY A 101 7.45 -3.20 -13.47
N ILE A 102 6.81 -3.35 -12.30
CA ILE A 102 6.48 -2.20 -11.45
C ILE A 102 7.75 -1.54 -10.92
N ARG A 103 7.79 -0.20 -10.96
CA ARG A 103 8.86 0.61 -10.39
C ARG A 103 8.34 1.46 -9.25
N PHE A 104 9.05 1.50 -8.14
CA PHE A 104 8.77 2.36 -6.99
C PHE A 104 9.64 3.62 -7.10
N ARG A 105 9.01 4.76 -7.40
CA ARG A 105 9.72 6.03 -7.67
C ARG A 105 10.88 5.89 -8.67
N GLY A 106 10.68 5.06 -9.71
CA GLY A 106 11.66 4.80 -10.76
C GLY A 106 12.60 3.61 -10.50
N TYR A 107 12.70 3.12 -9.26
CA TYR A 107 13.52 1.95 -8.92
C TYR A 107 12.74 0.66 -9.19
N SER A 108 13.33 -0.25 -9.94
CA SER A 108 12.82 -1.62 -10.14
C SER A 108 12.88 -2.43 -8.84
N ILE A 109 12.17 -3.57 -8.78
CA ILE A 109 12.24 -4.46 -7.62
C ILE A 109 13.68 -4.95 -7.32
N PRO A 110 14.48 -5.39 -8.31
CA PRO A 110 15.87 -5.79 -8.04
C PRO A 110 16.73 -4.65 -7.49
N GLU A 111 16.54 -3.42 -7.99
CA GLU A 111 17.23 -2.25 -7.45
C GLU A 111 16.79 -1.95 -6.00
N CYS A 112 15.51 -2.12 -5.68
CA CYS A 112 15.01 -1.97 -4.33
C CYS A 112 15.63 -3.01 -3.37
N GLN A 113 15.69 -4.29 -3.78
CA GLN A 113 16.36 -5.34 -2.99
C GLN A 113 17.83 -5.04 -2.74
N GLN A 114 18.53 -4.44 -3.72
CA GLN A 114 19.95 -4.12 -3.60
C GLN A 114 20.21 -2.88 -2.72
N LYS A 115 19.34 -1.86 -2.80
CA LYS A 115 19.62 -0.52 -2.27
C LYS A 115 18.92 -0.23 -0.95
N LEU A 116 17.78 -0.85 -0.67
CA LEU A 116 17.04 -0.56 0.56
C LEU A 116 17.68 -1.25 1.77
N PRO A 117 17.69 -0.59 2.94
CA PRO A 117 18.22 -1.21 4.15
C PRO A 117 17.46 -2.48 4.54
N ALA A 118 18.21 -3.51 4.93
CA ALA A 118 17.70 -4.72 5.56
C ALA A 118 17.84 -4.67 7.08
N ALA A 119 17.17 -5.59 7.78
CA ALA A 119 17.40 -5.81 9.20
C ALA A 119 18.84 -6.30 9.48
N PRO A 120 19.38 -6.10 10.69
CA PRO A 120 20.67 -6.70 11.07
C PRO A 120 20.68 -8.22 10.85
N GLY A 121 21.58 -8.70 9.99
CA GLY A 121 21.67 -10.12 9.60
C GLY A 121 20.59 -10.61 8.62
N GLY A 122 19.63 -9.76 8.24
CA GLY A 122 18.64 -10.04 7.21
C GLY A 122 19.14 -9.69 5.80
N LEU A 123 18.45 -10.25 4.80
CA LEU A 123 18.72 -10.04 3.38
C LEU A 123 17.55 -9.34 2.66
N GLN A 124 16.35 -9.37 3.25
CA GLN A 124 15.17 -8.76 2.64
C GLN A 124 15.04 -7.27 2.99
N PRO A 125 14.60 -6.43 2.04
CA PRO A 125 14.38 -5.00 2.28
C PRO A 125 13.28 -4.79 3.33
N LEU A 126 13.47 -3.78 4.18
CA LEU A 126 12.48 -3.39 5.19
C LEU A 126 11.34 -2.56 4.58
N PRO A 127 10.06 -2.86 4.89
CA PRO A 127 8.92 -2.07 4.42
C PRO A 127 8.97 -0.58 4.81
N GLU A 128 9.58 -0.26 5.94
CA GLU A 128 9.84 1.12 6.37
C GLU A 128 10.72 1.87 5.34
N GLY A 129 11.71 1.19 4.77
CA GLY A 129 12.56 1.73 3.73
C GLY A 129 11.82 1.96 2.41
N ILE A 130 10.91 1.05 2.08
CA ILE A 130 9.99 1.22 0.94
C ILE A 130 9.08 2.43 1.16
N PHE A 131 8.48 2.58 2.34
CA PHE A 131 7.60 3.70 2.62
C PHE A 131 8.33 5.06 2.51
N PHE A 132 9.55 5.14 3.04
CA PHE A 132 10.41 6.30 2.85
C PHE A 132 10.66 6.58 1.36
N LEU A 133 10.99 5.55 0.58
CA LEU A 133 11.20 5.69 -0.86
C LEU A 133 9.93 6.21 -1.54
N LEU A 134 8.77 5.62 -1.30
CA LEU A 134 7.51 6.02 -1.93
C LEU A 134 7.13 7.48 -1.59
N LEU A 135 7.43 7.94 -0.37
CA LEU A 135 7.19 9.31 0.04
C LEU A 135 8.19 10.31 -0.53
N THR A 136 9.48 9.97 -0.58
CA THR A 136 10.55 10.96 -0.84
C THR A 136 11.19 10.83 -2.22
N GLY A 137 10.99 9.71 -2.91
CA GLY A 137 11.73 9.36 -4.12
C GLY A 137 13.23 9.10 -3.90
N LYS A 138 13.68 8.99 -2.65
CA LYS A 138 15.09 8.78 -2.27
C LYS A 138 15.26 7.45 -1.55
N ILE A 139 16.41 6.81 -1.73
CA ILE A 139 16.80 5.64 -0.92
C ILE A 139 17.16 6.11 0.49
N PRO A 140 16.53 5.57 1.55
CA PRO A 140 16.85 5.95 2.92
C PRO A 140 18.19 5.40 3.38
N THR A 141 18.81 6.11 4.32
CA THR A 141 19.88 5.56 5.16
C THR A 141 19.32 4.59 6.20
N LYS A 142 20.17 3.73 6.76
CA LYS A 142 19.78 2.82 7.85
C LYS A 142 19.21 3.58 9.06
N ALA A 143 19.80 4.72 9.42
CA ALA A 143 19.34 5.53 10.55
C ALA A 143 17.91 6.07 10.34
N GLN A 144 17.57 6.47 9.11
CA GLN A 144 16.21 6.91 8.75
C GLN A 144 15.21 5.77 8.80
N VAL A 145 15.60 4.56 8.36
CA VAL A 145 14.75 3.37 8.49
C VAL A 145 14.50 3.04 9.96
N ASP A 146 15.54 3.07 10.79
CA ASP A 146 15.42 2.81 12.23
C ASP A 146 14.56 3.85 12.96
N GLU A 147 14.58 5.09 12.51
CA GLU A 147 13.68 6.14 13.01
C GLU A 147 12.22 5.83 12.70
N ILE A 148 11.91 5.40 11.47
CA ILE A 148 10.55 5.00 11.09
C ILE A 148 10.09 3.78 11.88
N SER A 149 10.95 2.76 12.05
CA SER A 149 10.62 1.57 12.84
C SER A 149 10.24 1.95 14.28
N ARG A 150 11.01 2.85 14.92
CA ARG A 150 10.68 3.37 16.26
C ARG A 150 9.40 4.22 16.24
N GLU A 151 9.19 5.03 15.21
CA GLU A 151 7.98 5.84 15.09
C GLU A 151 6.72 4.97 14.97
N PHE A 152 6.78 3.89 14.20
CA PHE A 152 5.69 2.91 14.13
C PHE A 152 5.49 2.19 15.45
N ALA A 153 6.55 1.72 16.10
CA ALA A 153 6.46 1.11 17.43
C ALA A 153 5.75 2.00 18.45
N ASN A 154 6.11 3.28 18.50
CA ASN A 154 5.57 4.26 19.46
C ASN A 154 4.12 4.67 19.19
N ARG A 155 3.57 4.35 18.01
CA ARG A 155 2.22 4.77 17.58
C ARG A 155 1.24 3.60 17.43
N ALA A 156 1.67 2.38 17.76
CA ALA A 156 0.94 1.13 17.48
C ALA A 156 -0.24 0.86 18.43
N ASP A 157 -0.38 1.61 19.53
CA ASP A 157 -1.43 1.39 20.52
C ASP A 157 -2.84 1.60 19.94
N LEU A 158 -3.73 0.66 20.24
CA LEU A 158 -5.13 0.73 19.85
C LEU A 158 -5.99 1.31 20.97
N PRO A 159 -6.93 2.22 20.67
CA PRO A 159 -7.88 2.67 21.66
C PRO A 159 -8.81 1.50 22.08
N PRO A 160 -9.22 1.41 23.36
CA PRO A 160 -9.97 0.27 23.87
C PRO A 160 -11.26 -0.07 23.10
N HIS A 161 -11.95 0.91 22.52
CA HIS A 161 -13.18 0.62 21.76
C HIS A 161 -12.90 -0.17 20.48
N VAL A 162 -11.75 0.03 19.83
CA VAL A 162 -11.38 -0.70 18.62
C VAL A 162 -10.98 -2.14 18.95
N SER A 163 -10.18 -2.34 20.00
CA SER A 163 -9.80 -3.69 20.44
C SER A 163 -11.01 -4.48 20.95
N ASN A 164 -11.90 -3.85 21.71
CA ASN A 164 -13.16 -4.47 22.15
C ASN A 164 -14.08 -4.81 20.98
N MET A 165 -14.15 -3.96 19.96
CA MET A 165 -14.92 -4.25 18.75
C MET A 165 -14.34 -5.48 18.02
N LEU A 166 -13.03 -5.53 17.80
CA LEU A 166 -12.36 -6.69 17.18
C LEU A 166 -12.61 -7.99 17.94
N ASN A 167 -12.59 -7.95 19.26
CA ASN A 167 -12.83 -9.12 20.12
C ASN A 167 -14.31 -9.54 20.17
N SER A 168 -15.23 -8.67 19.77
CA SER A 168 -16.67 -8.97 19.77
C SER A 168 -17.22 -9.42 18.43
N PHE A 169 -16.42 -9.36 17.35
CA PHE A 169 -16.85 -9.87 16.05
C PHE A 169 -17.10 -11.38 16.08
N PRO A 170 -18.18 -11.87 15.44
CA PRO A 170 -18.41 -13.31 15.31
C PRO A 170 -17.36 -13.91 14.37
N ALA A 171 -16.95 -15.16 14.63
CA ALA A 171 -15.98 -15.88 13.81
C ALA A 171 -16.43 -16.06 12.33
N SER A 172 -17.72 -15.93 12.04
CA SER A 172 -18.28 -15.97 10.69
C SER A 172 -18.08 -14.69 9.89
N LEU A 173 -17.69 -13.57 10.52
CA LEU A 173 -17.43 -12.32 9.82
C LEU A 173 -16.06 -12.41 9.11
N HIS A 174 -16.08 -12.23 7.79
CA HIS A 174 -14.89 -12.34 6.94
C HIS A 174 -13.73 -11.43 7.43
N PRO A 175 -12.46 -11.91 7.42
CA PRO A 175 -11.30 -11.15 7.93
C PRO A 175 -11.17 -9.73 7.35
N MET A 176 -11.38 -9.58 6.04
CA MET A 176 -11.35 -8.25 5.39
C MET A 176 -12.46 -7.30 5.89
N SER A 177 -13.63 -7.83 6.22
CA SER A 177 -14.72 -7.02 6.78
C SER A 177 -14.38 -6.55 8.20
N GLN A 178 -13.71 -7.39 8.99
CA GLN A 178 -13.19 -7.00 10.30
C GLN A 178 -12.11 -5.90 10.17
N LEU A 179 -11.18 -6.06 9.22
CA LEU A 179 -10.13 -5.06 8.95
C LEU A 179 -10.73 -3.71 8.52
N ALA A 180 -11.63 -3.70 7.55
CA ALA A 180 -12.28 -2.49 7.07
C ALA A 180 -13.06 -1.78 8.20
N SER A 181 -13.77 -2.55 9.03
CA SER A 181 -14.53 -2.02 10.18
C SER A 181 -13.61 -1.41 11.24
N ALA A 182 -12.52 -2.09 11.61
CA ALA A 182 -11.54 -1.59 12.56
C ALA A 182 -10.85 -0.32 12.07
N CYS A 183 -10.49 -0.26 10.78
CA CYS A 183 -9.93 0.94 10.18
C CYS A 183 -10.92 2.12 10.22
N ALA A 184 -12.20 1.88 9.92
CA ALA A 184 -13.21 2.94 10.02
C ALA A 184 -13.39 3.43 11.47
N ALA A 185 -13.41 2.51 12.45
CA ALA A 185 -13.57 2.86 13.87
C ALA A 185 -12.37 3.63 14.45
N LEU A 186 -11.18 3.50 13.85
CA LEU A 186 -10.01 4.31 14.21
C LEU A 186 -10.12 5.78 13.79
N ASN A 187 -11.10 6.14 12.97
CA ASN A 187 -11.36 7.54 12.61
C ASN A 187 -11.59 8.44 13.83
N THR A 188 -12.01 7.90 14.97
CA THR A 188 -12.12 8.65 16.24
C THR A 188 -10.82 9.34 16.64
N GLU A 189 -9.67 8.82 16.17
CA GLU A 189 -8.33 9.33 16.43
C GLU A 189 -7.83 10.29 15.34
N SER A 190 -8.65 10.61 14.33
CA SER A 190 -8.21 11.39 13.16
C SER A 190 -7.88 12.84 13.53
N LYS A 191 -6.59 13.16 13.41
CA LYS A 191 -6.09 14.53 13.55
C LYS A 191 -6.51 15.40 12.37
N PHE A 192 -6.61 14.83 11.16
CA PHE A 192 -7.04 15.58 9.98
C PHE A 192 -8.52 15.96 10.06
N ALA A 193 -9.41 15.04 10.44
CA ALA A 193 -10.84 15.33 10.59
C ALA A 193 -11.08 16.45 11.61
N LYS A 194 -10.36 16.40 12.74
CA LYS A 194 -10.39 17.47 13.74
C LYS A 194 -9.85 18.79 13.20
N ALA A 195 -8.65 18.80 12.63
CA ALA A 195 -8.02 20.03 12.12
C ALA A 195 -8.83 20.68 10.99
N TYR A 196 -9.44 19.88 10.11
CA TYR A 196 -10.34 20.37 9.07
C TYR A 196 -11.57 21.07 9.66
N SER A 197 -12.19 20.46 10.68
CA SER A 197 -13.32 21.06 11.39
C SER A 197 -12.95 22.35 12.11
N ASP A 198 -11.71 22.43 12.63
CA ASP A 198 -11.15 23.61 13.28
C ASP A 198 -10.68 24.69 12.28
N GLY A 199 -10.80 24.46 10.97
CA GLY A 199 -10.53 25.47 9.93
C GLY A 199 -9.07 25.59 9.49
N VAL A 200 -8.29 24.51 9.56
CA VAL A 200 -6.90 24.47 9.09
C VAL A 200 -6.76 24.90 7.62
N LYS A 201 -5.63 25.54 7.26
CA LYS A 201 -5.41 26.01 5.90
C LYS A 201 -5.18 24.84 4.94
N LYS A 202 -5.68 24.97 3.71
CA LYS A 202 -5.49 23.97 2.64
C LYS A 202 -4.02 23.60 2.40
N SER A 203 -3.10 24.56 2.53
CA SER A 203 -1.67 24.33 2.35
C SER A 203 -1.04 23.36 3.37
N GLU A 204 -1.70 23.19 4.53
CA GLU A 204 -1.25 22.43 5.69
C GLU A 204 -1.98 21.07 5.83
N TYR A 205 -2.98 20.77 4.98
CA TYR A 205 -3.73 19.51 5.03
C TYR A 205 -2.85 18.26 5.04
N TRP A 206 -1.77 18.28 4.27
CA TRP A 206 -0.83 17.16 4.17
C TRP A 206 -0.15 16.83 5.51
N GLU A 207 0.01 17.80 6.41
CA GLU A 207 0.71 17.59 7.69
C GLU A 207 -0.09 16.69 8.62
N TYR A 208 -1.41 16.82 8.59
CA TYR A 208 -2.33 16.03 9.42
C TYR A 208 -2.67 14.69 8.75
N VAL A 209 -2.78 14.67 7.41
CA VAL A 209 -2.89 13.43 6.65
C VAL A 209 -1.62 12.58 6.78
N TYR A 210 -0.43 13.19 6.89
CA TYR A 210 0.80 12.50 7.26
C TYR A 210 0.66 11.84 8.63
N GLU A 211 0.29 12.60 9.67
CA GLU A 211 0.16 12.04 11.03
C GLU A 211 -0.82 10.87 11.10
N ASP A 212 -2.00 11.02 10.49
CA ASP A 212 -3.02 9.96 10.47
C ASP A 212 -2.56 8.74 9.66
N SER A 213 -1.80 8.94 8.58
CA SER A 213 -1.23 7.85 7.79
C SER A 213 -0.16 7.07 8.56
N ILE A 214 0.76 7.76 9.24
CA ILE A 214 1.78 7.11 10.09
C ILE A 214 1.11 6.35 11.24
N ASN A 215 0.12 6.96 11.90
CA ASN A 215 -0.63 6.32 12.98
C ASN A 215 -1.38 5.07 12.48
N LEU A 216 -1.99 5.11 11.30
CA LEU A 216 -2.66 3.95 10.73
C LEU A 216 -1.67 2.83 10.40
N LEU A 217 -0.56 3.14 9.72
CA LEU A 217 0.50 2.17 9.42
C LEU A 217 1.05 1.49 10.67
N ALA A 218 1.28 2.26 11.73
CA ALA A 218 1.72 1.76 13.03
C ALA A 218 0.74 0.75 13.65
N LYS A 219 -0.57 1.03 13.57
CA LYS A 219 -1.64 0.25 14.20
C LYS A 219 -2.06 -0.98 13.39
N LEU A 220 -1.80 -0.98 12.07
CA LEU A 220 -2.26 -2.02 11.15
C LEU A 220 -1.80 -3.44 11.50
N PRO A 221 -0.52 -3.70 11.85
CA PRO A 221 -0.09 -5.03 12.29
C PRO A 221 -0.84 -5.55 13.51
N THR A 222 -1.09 -4.68 14.50
CA THR A 222 -1.83 -5.06 15.72
C THR A 222 -3.27 -5.44 15.37
N ILE A 223 -3.96 -4.64 14.55
CA ILE A 223 -5.32 -4.93 14.09
C ILE A 223 -5.36 -6.26 13.34
N ALA A 224 -4.48 -6.43 12.36
CA ALA A 224 -4.41 -7.62 11.53
C ALA A 224 -4.12 -8.86 12.38
N ALA A 225 -3.13 -8.79 13.28
CA ALA A 225 -2.79 -9.88 14.18
C ALA A 225 -3.92 -10.23 15.16
N MET A 226 -4.65 -9.25 15.68
CA MET A 226 -5.85 -9.50 16.49
C MET A 226 -6.91 -10.27 15.70
N ILE A 227 -7.19 -9.86 14.45
CA ILE A 227 -8.12 -10.58 13.56
C ILE A 227 -7.65 -12.03 13.37
N TYR A 228 -6.36 -12.22 13.07
CA TYR A 228 -5.80 -13.55 12.86
C TYR A 228 -5.93 -14.44 14.11
N ARG A 229 -5.55 -13.92 15.29
CA ARG A 229 -5.61 -14.69 16.53
C ARG A 229 -7.03 -14.99 16.97
N ASN A 230 -7.95 -14.03 16.83
CA ASN A 230 -9.36 -14.23 17.15
C ASN A 230 -10.00 -15.31 16.29
N LEU A 231 -9.62 -15.40 15.01
CA LEU A 231 -10.18 -16.39 14.09
C LEU A 231 -9.49 -17.75 14.15
N TYR A 232 -8.18 -17.80 14.37
CA TYR A 232 -7.37 -18.99 14.08
C TYR A 232 -6.43 -19.42 15.21
N ARG A 233 -6.37 -18.69 16.33
CA ARG A 233 -5.48 -19.00 17.47
C ARG A 233 -6.18 -18.75 18.81
N ASP A 234 -7.44 -19.20 18.92
CA ASP A 234 -8.25 -19.19 20.14
C ASP A 234 -8.30 -17.83 20.86
N ALA A 235 -8.28 -16.72 20.11
CA ALA A 235 -8.26 -15.36 20.63
C ALA A 235 -7.12 -15.10 21.65
N THR A 236 -5.99 -15.77 21.47
CA THR A 236 -4.80 -15.51 22.29
C THR A 236 -4.31 -14.07 22.14
N SER A 237 -3.70 -13.52 23.19
CA SER A 237 -3.15 -12.16 23.17
C SER A 237 -2.08 -12.01 22.09
N VAL A 238 -2.08 -10.87 21.38
CA VAL A 238 -1.03 -10.52 20.40
C VAL A 238 0.33 -10.22 21.05
N GLY A 239 0.38 -10.10 22.38
CA GLY A 239 1.60 -9.81 23.12
C GLY A 239 1.98 -8.33 23.10
N ALA A 240 3.14 -8.01 23.70
CA ALA A 240 3.70 -6.67 23.68
C ALA A 240 4.54 -6.47 22.41
N LEU A 241 4.49 -5.25 21.87
CA LEU A 241 5.36 -4.82 20.80
C LEU A 241 6.80 -4.62 21.33
N ASP A 242 7.80 -5.01 20.55
CA ASP A 242 9.22 -4.75 20.83
C ASP A 242 9.66 -3.47 20.08
N SER A 243 9.94 -2.41 20.83
CA SER A 243 10.27 -1.09 20.29
C SER A 243 11.63 -1.04 19.56
N ASP A 244 12.48 -2.04 19.77
CA ASP A 244 13.80 -2.13 19.14
C ASP A 244 13.78 -2.96 17.84
N LYS A 245 12.58 -3.40 17.41
CA LYS A 245 12.39 -4.26 16.23
C LYS A 245 11.61 -3.56 15.13
N ASP A 246 11.86 -4.00 13.89
CA ASP A 246 11.15 -3.51 12.72
C ASP A 246 9.68 -3.94 12.69
N TRP A 247 8.92 -3.27 11.84
CA TRP A 247 7.48 -3.42 11.66
C TRP A 247 7.07 -4.85 11.30
N SER A 248 7.85 -5.49 10.41
CA SER A 248 7.57 -6.87 9.96
C SER A 248 7.87 -7.89 11.04
N TYR A 249 8.97 -7.72 11.79
CA TYR A 249 9.26 -8.56 12.94
C TYR A 249 8.13 -8.53 13.97
N ASN A 250 7.72 -7.32 14.38
CA ASN A 250 6.62 -7.17 15.34
C ASN A 250 5.33 -7.78 14.81
N PHE A 251 5.00 -7.59 13.53
CA PHE A 251 3.82 -8.20 12.94
C PHE A 251 3.87 -9.73 12.99
N SER A 252 4.99 -10.35 12.58
CA SER A 252 5.16 -11.80 12.61
C SER A 252 5.05 -12.38 14.02
N ARG A 253 5.67 -11.74 15.02
CA ARG A 253 5.56 -12.14 16.43
C ARG A 253 4.11 -12.03 16.93
N MET A 254 3.44 -10.93 16.59
CA MET A 254 2.02 -10.74 16.94
C MET A 254 1.13 -11.76 16.25
N LEU A 255 1.46 -12.26 15.05
CA LEU A 255 0.74 -13.38 14.42
C LEU A 255 1.01 -14.74 15.08
N GLY A 256 2.05 -14.85 15.90
CA GLY A 256 2.48 -16.09 16.57
C GLY A 256 3.52 -16.89 15.79
N TYR A 257 4.26 -16.24 14.89
CA TYR A 257 5.34 -16.85 14.14
C TYR A 257 6.70 -16.37 14.64
N ASP A 258 7.48 -17.34 15.10
CA ASP A 258 8.74 -17.11 15.78
C ASP A 258 9.96 -17.40 14.89
N ASP A 259 9.73 -18.09 13.77
CA ASP A 259 10.74 -18.46 12.79
C ASP A 259 11.37 -17.19 12.15
N PRO A 260 12.69 -16.97 12.30
CA PRO A 260 13.38 -15.86 11.64
C PRO A 260 13.20 -15.84 10.13
N GLU A 261 13.06 -16.99 9.48
CA GLU A 261 12.82 -17.05 8.03
C GLU A 261 11.42 -16.59 7.65
N PHE A 262 10.41 -16.87 8.48
CA PHE A 262 9.07 -16.31 8.30
C PHE A 262 9.10 -14.78 8.41
N VAL A 263 9.91 -14.22 9.31
CA VAL A 263 10.09 -12.76 9.42
C VAL A 263 10.71 -12.19 8.14
N GLU A 264 11.76 -12.83 7.60
CA GLU A 264 12.36 -12.43 6.32
C GLU A 264 11.35 -12.52 5.16
N MET A 265 10.57 -13.59 5.11
CA MET A 265 9.49 -13.75 4.13
C MET A 265 8.45 -12.63 4.27
N MET A 266 8.05 -12.27 5.49
CA MET A 266 7.10 -11.19 5.75
C MET A 266 7.66 -9.82 5.32
N ARG A 267 8.94 -9.53 5.58
CA ARG A 267 9.63 -8.30 5.10
C ARG A 267 9.58 -8.21 3.58
N LEU A 268 9.90 -9.30 2.88
CA LEU A 268 9.79 -9.38 1.43
C LEU A 268 8.35 -9.18 0.96
N TYR A 269 7.39 -9.93 1.51
CA TYR A 269 5.99 -9.90 1.14
C TYR A 269 5.41 -8.50 1.25
N LEU A 270 5.61 -7.84 2.39
CA LEU A 270 5.10 -6.50 2.67
C LEU A 270 5.76 -5.43 1.80
N THR A 271 7.01 -5.64 1.38
CA THR A 271 7.72 -4.77 0.45
C THR A 271 7.18 -4.88 -0.98
N ILE A 272 6.97 -6.09 -1.51
CA ILE A 272 6.67 -6.27 -2.94
C ILE A 272 5.18 -6.08 -3.31
N HIS A 273 4.26 -6.12 -2.33
CA HIS A 273 2.84 -5.83 -2.56
C HIS A 273 2.46 -4.37 -2.23
N CYS A 274 3.44 -3.54 -1.82
CA CYS A 274 3.22 -2.24 -1.20
C CYS A 274 2.44 -1.25 -2.07
N ASP A 275 2.66 -1.30 -3.39
CA ASP A 275 2.03 -0.40 -4.35
C ASP A 275 2.03 -1.01 -5.77
N HIS A 276 1.08 -0.60 -6.61
CA HIS A 276 1.06 -0.98 -8.03
C HIS A 276 0.17 -0.02 -8.84
N GLU A 277 0.68 1.18 -9.07
CA GLU A 277 -0.03 2.32 -9.68
C GLU A 277 -1.32 2.70 -8.92
N GLY A 278 -2.05 3.69 -9.42
CA GLY A 278 -3.30 4.17 -8.83
C GLY A 278 -4.58 3.59 -9.46
N GLY A 279 -4.48 2.87 -10.58
CA GLY A 279 -5.67 2.42 -11.34
C GLY A 279 -6.33 1.14 -10.82
N ASN A 280 -5.68 0.42 -9.91
CA ASN A 280 -6.28 -0.76 -9.28
C ASN A 280 -7.36 -0.32 -8.26
N VAL A 281 -8.38 -1.16 -8.05
CA VAL A 281 -9.60 -0.78 -7.30
C VAL A 281 -9.29 -0.26 -5.89
N SER A 282 -8.36 -0.87 -5.17
CA SER A 282 -8.04 -0.44 -3.80
C SER A 282 -7.28 0.87 -3.75
N ALA A 283 -6.31 1.10 -4.65
CA ALA A 283 -5.61 2.38 -4.73
C ALA A 283 -6.55 3.51 -5.21
N HIS A 284 -7.33 3.26 -6.26
CA HIS A 284 -8.28 4.22 -6.79
C HIS A 284 -9.36 4.57 -5.77
N THR A 285 -9.89 3.60 -5.03
CA THR A 285 -10.90 3.87 -3.98
C THR A 285 -10.32 4.73 -2.85
N CYS A 286 -9.08 4.47 -2.42
CA CYS A 286 -8.40 5.32 -1.42
C CYS A 286 -8.28 6.77 -1.93
N HIS A 287 -7.81 6.94 -3.18
CA HIS A 287 -7.67 8.24 -3.82
C HIS A 287 -9.03 8.96 -3.96
N LEU A 288 -10.05 8.27 -4.48
CA LEU A 288 -11.39 8.78 -4.72
C LEU A 288 -12.04 9.28 -3.43
N VAL A 289 -12.05 8.46 -2.38
CA VAL A 289 -12.61 8.84 -1.08
C VAL A 289 -11.80 9.97 -0.43
N GLY A 290 -10.48 9.90 -0.51
CA GLY A 290 -9.60 10.96 -0.02
C GLY A 290 -9.73 12.29 -0.78
N SER A 291 -10.12 12.26 -2.06
CA SER A 291 -10.35 13.46 -2.89
C SER A 291 -11.53 14.31 -2.39
N ALA A 292 -12.47 13.68 -1.68
CA ALA A 292 -13.56 14.35 -0.97
C ALA A 292 -13.13 14.93 0.40
N LEU A 293 -11.84 14.88 0.72
CA LEU A 293 -11.25 15.26 2.00
C LEU A 293 -11.70 14.39 3.18
N SER A 294 -12.01 13.13 2.92
CA SER A 294 -12.01 12.11 3.97
C SER A 294 -10.57 11.87 4.45
N ASP A 295 -10.41 11.62 5.73
CA ASP A 295 -9.12 11.29 6.36
C ASP A 295 -8.59 9.91 5.92
N PRO A 296 -7.31 9.59 6.25
CA PRO A 296 -6.69 8.31 5.91
C PRO A 296 -7.44 7.07 6.39
N TYR A 297 -8.08 7.10 7.56
CA TYR A 297 -8.74 5.93 8.13
C TYR A 297 -9.96 5.52 7.30
N LEU A 298 -10.82 6.49 6.98
CA LEU A 298 -12.01 6.24 6.15
C LEU A 298 -11.63 5.89 4.70
N SER A 299 -10.64 6.58 4.14
CA SER A 299 -10.15 6.33 2.78
C SER A 299 -9.56 4.91 2.65
N PHE A 300 -8.78 4.49 3.64
CA PHE A 300 -8.21 3.15 3.67
C PHE A 300 -9.25 2.07 3.98
N SER A 301 -10.23 2.33 4.85
CA SER A 301 -11.35 1.40 5.09
C SER A 301 -12.12 1.11 3.80
N ALA A 302 -12.47 2.14 3.02
CA ALA A 302 -13.12 1.98 1.73
C ALA A 302 -12.22 1.22 0.72
N SER A 303 -10.91 1.52 0.72
CA SER A 303 -9.91 0.78 -0.06
C SER A 303 -9.92 -0.72 0.25
N MET A 304 -10.05 -1.11 1.53
CA MET A 304 -10.14 -2.52 1.95
C MET A 304 -11.45 -3.18 1.51
N CYS A 305 -12.57 -2.46 1.48
CA CYS A 305 -13.80 -2.97 0.89
C CYS A 305 -13.63 -3.28 -0.60
N GLY A 306 -12.95 -2.41 -1.35
CA GLY A 306 -12.60 -2.66 -2.75
C GLY A 306 -11.62 -3.82 -2.93
N LEU A 307 -10.62 -3.93 -2.04
CA LEU A 307 -9.65 -5.02 -2.05
C LEU A 307 -10.28 -6.38 -1.74
N ALA A 308 -11.32 -6.44 -0.92
CA ALA A 308 -12.06 -7.66 -0.63
C ALA A 308 -12.86 -8.20 -1.84
N GLY A 309 -13.01 -7.41 -2.90
CA GLY A 309 -13.69 -7.83 -4.12
C GLY A 309 -12.98 -9.04 -4.78
N PRO A 310 -13.73 -10.08 -5.20
CA PRO A 310 -13.13 -11.28 -5.82
C PRO A 310 -12.24 -11.01 -7.04
N LEU A 311 -12.59 -9.99 -7.83
CA LEU A 311 -11.82 -9.59 -9.02
C LEU A 311 -10.54 -8.80 -8.71
N HIS A 312 -10.21 -8.59 -7.44
CA HIS A 312 -9.02 -7.84 -7.02
C HIS A 312 -8.17 -8.62 -6.02
N GLY A 313 -8.72 -8.97 -4.86
CA GLY A 313 -7.91 -9.48 -3.73
C GLY A 313 -7.80 -11.00 -3.60
N LEU A 314 -8.35 -11.80 -4.51
CA LEU A 314 -8.42 -13.27 -4.38
C LEU A 314 -7.46 -14.06 -5.28
N ALA A 315 -6.67 -13.40 -6.13
CA ALA A 315 -5.81 -14.09 -7.11
C ALA A 315 -4.83 -15.09 -6.46
N ASN A 316 -4.25 -14.74 -5.31
CA ASN A 316 -3.36 -15.62 -4.55
C ASN A 316 -4.10 -16.90 -4.07
N GLN A 317 -5.30 -16.73 -3.50
CA GLN A 317 -6.12 -17.86 -3.05
C GLN A 317 -6.56 -18.75 -4.21
N GLU A 318 -6.97 -18.16 -5.34
CA GLU A 318 -7.38 -18.91 -6.53
C GLU A 318 -6.24 -19.78 -7.08
N VAL A 319 -5.02 -19.23 -7.10
CA VAL A 319 -3.81 -19.98 -7.46
C VAL A 319 -3.60 -21.16 -6.51
N LEU A 320 -3.66 -20.95 -5.19
CA LEU A 320 -3.44 -22.03 -4.24
C LEU A 320 -4.51 -23.12 -4.27
N VAL A 321 -5.78 -22.76 -4.45
CA VAL A 321 -6.87 -23.71 -4.59
C VAL A 321 -6.62 -24.59 -5.82
N TRP A 322 -6.25 -23.97 -6.95
CA TRP A 322 -5.92 -24.70 -8.18
C TRP A 322 -4.68 -25.58 -8.03
N LEU A 323 -3.60 -25.09 -7.42
CA LEU A 323 -2.39 -25.87 -7.13
C LEU A 323 -2.68 -27.06 -6.20
N THR A 324 -3.53 -26.86 -5.19
CA THR A 324 -3.92 -27.92 -4.25
C THR A 324 -4.73 -29.00 -4.97
N GLN A 325 -5.63 -28.62 -5.88
CA GLN A 325 -6.39 -29.56 -6.68
C GLN A 325 -5.50 -30.34 -7.65
N MET A 326 -4.60 -29.64 -8.36
CA MET A 326 -3.60 -30.28 -9.23
C MET A 326 -2.77 -31.29 -8.44
N ARG A 327 -2.19 -30.89 -7.31
CA ARG A 327 -1.37 -31.77 -6.46
C ARG A 327 -2.13 -33.01 -5.97
N LYS A 328 -3.43 -32.91 -5.68
CA LYS A 328 -4.27 -34.08 -5.33
C LYS A 328 -4.41 -35.08 -6.48
N GLU A 329 -4.43 -34.60 -7.72
CA GLU A 329 -4.61 -35.43 -8.91
C GLU A 329 -3.29 -36.00 -9.44
N VAL A 330 -2.23 -35.19 -9.50
CA VAL A 330 -0.93 -35.61 -10.08
C VAL A 330 0.09 -36.06 -9.03
N GLY A 331 -0.20 -35.87 -7.74
CA GLY A 331 0.68 -36.23 -6.62
C GLY A 331 1.74 -35.18 -6.28
N ASP A 332 2.64 -35.54 -5.35
CA ASP A 332 3.65 -34.63 -4.78
C ASP A 332 4.92 -34.48 -5.63
N ASN A 333 5.15 -35.40 -6.57
CA ASN A 333 6.32 -35.38 -7.45
C ASN A 333 5.90 -35.78 -8.88
N PRO A 334 5.00 -35.00 -9.52
CA PRO A 334 4.54 -35.31 -10.87
C PRO A 334 5.66 -35.11 -11.90
N THR A 335 5.62 -35.88 -12.97
CA THR A 335 6.47 -35.62 -14.14
C THR A 335 5.98 -34.38 -14.89
N ASP A 336 6.85 -33.76 -15.68
CA ASP A 336 6.48 -32.61 -16.51
C ASP A 336 5.34 -32.93 -17.48
N ASP A 337 5.27 -34.18 -17.97
CA ASP A 337 4.18 -34.65 -18.83
C ASP A 337 2.83 -34.68 -18.08
N GLN A 338 2.80 -35.15 -16.82
CA GLN A 338 1.58 -35.15 -16.01
C GLN A 338 1.09 -33.72 -15.74
N VAL A 339 2.01 -32.81 -15.41
CA VAL A 339 1.68 -31.39 -15.20
C VAL A 339 1.17 -30.76 -16.50
N LYS A 340 1.82 -31.04 -17.64
CA LYS A 340 1.40 -30.55 -18.95
C LYS A 340 0.00 -31.03 -19.33
N VAL A 341 -0.30 -32.32 -19.14
CA VAL A 341 -1.63 -32.88 -19.39
C VAL A 341 -2.70 -32.14 -18.57
N TYR A 342 -2.46 -31.93 -17.27
CA TYR A 342 -3.39 -31.21 -16.42
C TYR A 342 -3.62 -29.75 -16.86
N VAL A 343 -2.55 -29.04 -17.24
CA VAL A 343 -2.63 -27.66 -17.76
C VAL A 343 -3.46 -27.62 -19.04
N GLU A 344 -3.21 -28.55 -19.97
CA GLU A 344 -3.97 -28.64 -21.21
C GLU A 344 -5.45 -28.98 -20.97
N GLU A 345 -5.76 -29.89 -20.04
CA GLU A 345 -7.13 -30.24 -19.66
C GLU A 345 -7.86 -29.05 -19.03
N THR A 346 -7.17 -28.29 -18.16
CA THR A 346 -7.71 -27.05 -17.59
C THR A 346 -8.11 -26.09 -18.69
N LEU A 347 -7.24 -25.86 -19.68
CA LEU A 347 -7.52 -24.97 -20.82
C LEU A 347 -8.62 -25.51 -21.74
N LYS A 348 -8.63 -26.82 -22.04
CA LYS A 348 -9.68 -27.50 -22.84
C LYS A 348 -11.06 -27.39 -22.19
N SER A 349 -11.12 -27.33 -20.85
CA SER A 349 -12.37 -27.10 -20.10
C SER A 349 -12.90 -25.66 -20.15
N GLY A 350 -12.23 -24.76 -20.88
CA GLY A 350 -12.60 -23.35 -20.98
C GLY A 350 -12.15 -22.49 -19.79
N LYS A 351 -11.35 -23.05 -18.88
CA LYS A 351 -10.77 -22.32 -17.74
C LYS A 351 -9.46 -21.66 -18.14
N VAL A 352 -9.04 -20.68 -17.34
CA VAL A 352 -7.71 -20.05 -17.41
C VAL A 352 -6.74 -20.73 -16.43
N ILE A 353 -5.44 -20.52 -16.61
CA ILE A 353 -4.43 -20.92 -15.62
C ILE A 353 -4.24 -19.76 -14.63
N PRO A 354 -4.65 -19.89 -13.36
CA PRO A 354 -4.55 -18.80 -12.40
C PRO A 354 -3.12 -18.29 -12.26
N GLY A 355 -2.94 -16.97 -12.16
CA GLY A 355 -1.64 -16.34 -12.01
C GLY A 355 -0.82 -16.19 -13.31
N PHE A 356 -1.30 -16.70 -14.46
CA PHE A 356 -0.65 -16.55 -15.76
C PHE A 356 -1.53 -15.77 -16.75
N GLY A 357 -0.90 -14.95 -17.60
CA GLY A 357 -1.62 -14.23 -18.67
C GLY A 357 -1.93 -12.76 -18.32
N HIS A 358 -0.93 -11.88 -18.39
CA HIS A 358 -1.10 -10.46 -18.08
C HIS A 358 -1.40 -9.61 -19.33
N ALA A 359 -2.26 -8.60 -19.19
CA ALA A 359 -2.61 -7.70 -20.29
C ALA A 359 -1.52 -6.70 -20.72
N VAL A 360 -0.43 -6.55 -19.96
CA VAL A 360 0.50 -5.40 -20.08
C VAL A 360 1.96 -5.85 -19.95
N LEU A 361 2.28 -6.62 -18.91
CA LEU A 361 3.65 -7.07 -18.61
C LEU A 361 4.13 -8.07 -19.67
N ARG A 362 5.21 -7.73 -20.39
CA ARG A 362 5.73 -8.52 -21.52
C ARG A 362 6.71 -9.63 -21.12
N ARG A 363 7.13 -9.65 -19.87
CA ARG A 363 8.05 -10.61 -19.27
C ARG A 363 7.49 -11.09 -17.93
N THR A 364 8.15 -12.04 -17.29
CA THR A 364 7.84 -12.45 -15.92
C THR A 364 7.87 -11.25 -14.99
N ASP A 365 6.85 -11.11 -14.15
CA ASP A 365 6.77 -10.08 -13.12
C ASP A 365 8.00 -10.18 -12.20
N PRO A 366 8.79 -9.10 -12.01
CA PRO A 366 9.96 -9.14 -11.15
C PRO A 366 9.60 -9.53 -9.71
N ARG A 367 8.37 -9.26 -9.25
CA ARG A 367 7.92 -9.67 -7.91
C ARG A 367 7.75 -11.20 -7.79
N TYR A 368 7.32 -11.86 -8.87
CA TYR A 368 7.33 -13.33 -8.96
C TYR A 368 8.77 -13.86 -8.84
N MET A 369 9.73 -13.21 -9.52
CA MET A 369 11.13 -13.62 -9.49
C MET A 369 11.73 -13.50 -8.09
N CYS A 370 11.45 -12.42 -7.35
CA CYS A 370 11.94 -12.27 -5.97
C CYS A 370 11.37 -13.36 -5.04
N ALA A 371 10.08 -13.67 -5.16
CA ALA A 371 9.45 -14.76 -4.42
C ALA A 371 10.08 -16.12 -4.77
N ARG A 372 10.35 -16.36 -6.05
CA ARG A 372 11.03 -17.56 -6.54
C ARG A 372 12.43 -17.72 -5.98
N GLU A 373 13.24 -16.67 -6.03
CA GLU A 373 14.60 -16.66 -5.48
C GLU A 373 14.62 -16.93 -3.97
N PHE A 374 13.63 -16.40 -3.24
CA PHE A 374 13.45 -16.69 -1.82
C PHE A 374 13.20 -18.19 -1.61
N CYS A 375 12.21 -18.79 -2.30
CA CYS A 375 11.91 -20.22 -2.19
C CYS A 375 13.13 -21.09 -2.54
N GLN A 376 13.88 -20.74 -3.59
CA GLN A 376 15.08 -21.46 -4.01
C GLN A 376 16.15 -21.51 -2.93
N ARG A 377 16.30 -20.44 -2.17
CA ARG A 377 17.30 -20.32 -1.11
C ARG A 377 16.90 -21.06 0.15
N HIS A 378 15.63 -20.93 0.56
CA HIS A 378 15.19 -21.36 1.89
C HIS A 378 14.55 -22.76 1.89
N PHE A 379 13.74 -23.10 0.88
CA PHE A 379 13.01 -24.36 0.85
C PHE A 379 12.86 -24.96 -0.57
N PRO A 380 13.96 -25.20 -1.30
CA PRO A 380 13.92 -25.67 -2.69
C PRO A 380 13.32 -27.07 -2.87
N LYS A 381 13.14 -27.82 -1.77
CA LYS A 381 12.61 -29.18 -1.77
C LYS A 381 11.11 -29.27 -1.49
N ASP A 382 10.46 -28.16 -1.14
CA ASP A 382 9.03 -28.12 -0.84
C ASP A 382 8.20 -28.58 -2.06
N PRO A 383 7.25 -29.53 -1.90
CA PRO A 383 6.47 -30.06 -3.01
C PRO A 383 5.63 -29.01 -3.76
N LEU A 384 5.02 -28.05 -3.04
CA LEU A 384 4.24 -26.99 -3.68
C LEU A 384 5.15 -26.04 -4.45
N TYR A 385 6.32 -25.71 -3.91
CA TYR A 385 7.31 -24.90 -4.62
C TYR A 385 7.81 -25.60 -5.89
N LYS A 386 8.12 -26.90 -5.82
CA LYS A 386 8.52 -27.67 -7.00
C LYS A 386 7.46 -27.63 -8.09
N LEU A 387 6.19 -27.80 -7.72
CA LEU A 387 5.07 -27.74 -8.67
C LEU A 387 4.97 -26.35 -9.33
N VAL A 388 5.01 -25.27 -8.55
CA VAL A 388 5.05 -23.89 -9.08
C VAL A 388 6.26 -23.67 -9.98
N SER A 389 7.40 -24.24 -9.64
CA SER A 389 8.61 -24.17 -10.46
C SER A 389 8.49 -24.94 -11.78
N GLN A 390 7.83 -26.10 -11.81
CA GLN A 390 7.54 -26.81 -13.06
C GLN A 390 6.60 -25.98 -13.95
N LEU A 391 5.54 -25.42 -13.35
CA LEU A 391 4.57 -24.59 -14.07
C LEU A 391 5.21 -23.35 -14.73
N TYR A 392 6.23 -22.75 -14.08
CA TYR A 392 7.00 -21.65 -14.65
C TYR A 392 7.60 -21.98 -16.03
N HIS A 393 8.02 -23.24 -16.23
CA HIS A 393 8.61 -23.70 -17.48
C HIS A 393 7.59 -24.27 -18.47
N ILE A 394 6.51 -24.88 -17.97
CA ILE A 394 5.52 -25.61 -18.77
C ILE A 394 4.42 -24.68 -19.32
N VAL A 395 3.88 -23.78 -18.49
CA VAL A 395 2.70 -22.98 -18.86
C VAL A 395 2.99 -21.96 -19.96
N PRO A 396 4.10 -21.17 -19.93
CA PRO A 396 4.27 -20.11 -20.91
C PRO A 396 4.34 -20.60 -22.37
N PRO A 397 5.07 -21.67 -22.72
CA PRO A 397 5.06 -22.23 -24.07
C PRO A 397 3.68 -22.71 -24.53
N ILE A 398 2.90 -23.33 -23.62
CA ILE A 398 1.53 -23.78 -23.93
C ILE A 398 0.64 -22.59 -24.28
N LEU A 399 0.67 -21.54 -23.45
CA LEU A 399 -0.15 -20.34 -23.68
C LEU A 399 0.25 -19.59 -24.96
N GLN A 400 1.55 -19.55 -25.30
CA GLN A 400 2.02 -19.00 -26.57
C GLN A 400 1.50 -19.79 -27.77
N GLY A 401 1.51 -21.13 -27.69
CA GLY A 401 1.00 -22.01 -28.74
C GLY A 401 -0.49 -21.82 -29.05
N LEU A 402 -1.28 -21.28 -28.12
CA LEU A 402 -2.71 -20.99 -28.34
C LEU A 402 -2.96 -19.78 -29.26
N GLY A 403 -1.99 -18.87 -29.42
CA GLY A 403 -2.14 -17.64 -30.21
C GLY A 403 -3.15 -16.61 -29.68
N LYS A 404 -3.71 -16.83 -28.48
CA LYS A 404 -4.74 -15.97 -27.86
C LYS A 404 -4.23 -15.13 -26.69
N VAL A 405 -3.11 -15.52 -26.08
CA VAL A 405 -2.55 -14.87 -24.89
C VAL A 405 -1.38 -13.99 -25.30
N ALA A 406 -1.52 -12.68 -25.15
CA ALA A 406 -0.50 -11.72 -25.56
C ALA A 406 0.80 -11.86 -24.74
N ASN A 407 0.67 -12.01 -23.40
CA ASN A 407 1.82 -12.17 -22.52
C ASN A 407 1.60 -13.37 -21.57
N PRO A 408 2.28 -14.50 -21.80
CA PRO A 408 2.00 -15.80 -21.16
C PRO A 408 2.67 -15.97 -19.79
N TRP A 409 3.23 -14.91 -19.22
CA TRP A 409 4.10 -14.97 -18.05
C TRP A 409 3.31 -14.89 -16.74
N PRO A 410 3.87 -15.44 -15.64
CA PRO A 410 3.21 -15.35 -14.35
C PRO A 410 3.38 -13.98 -13.68
N ASN A 411 2.43 -13.66 -12.80
CA ASN A 411 2.48 -12.53 -11.89
C ASN A 411 2.83 -12.98 -10.45
N ILE A 412 2.97 -12.02 -9.54
CA ILE A 412 3.26 -12.27 -8.12
C ILE A 412 2.33 -13.30 -7.44
N ASP A 413 1.04 -13.27 -7.74
CA ASP A 413 0.02 -14.10 -7.09
C ASP A 413 0.19 -15.59 -7.42
N ALA A 414 0.86 -15.90 -8.53
CA ALA A 414 1.24 -17.27 -8.91
C ALA A 414 2.23 -17.92 -7.93
N HIS A 415 2.84 -17.15 -7.01
CA HIS A 415 3.93 -17.65 -6.17
C HIS A 415 3.72 -17.43 -4.67
N THR A 416 3.10 -16.32 -4.26
CA THR A 416 3.13 -15.88 -2.86
C THR A 416 2.29 -16.72 -1.92
N GLY A 417 1.30 -17.45 -2.42
CA GLY A 417 0.58 -18.43 -1.60
C GLY A 417 1.45 -19.57 -1.11
N VAL A 418 2.40 -20.05 -1.92
CA VAL A 418 3.32 -21.14 -1.54
C VAL A 418 4.29 -20.70 -0.44
N LEU A 419 4.74 -19.44 -0.48
CA LEU A 419 5.55 -18.86 0.60
C LEU A 419 4.81 -18.93 1.95
N LEU A 420 3.54 -18.51 1.96
CA LEU A 420 2.72 -18.48 3.18
C LEU A 420 2.43 -19.89 3.71
N GLN A 421 2.03 -20.81 2.83
CA GLN A 421 1.73 -22.20 3.18
C GLN A 421 2.94 -22.93 3.78
N HIS A 422 4.14 -22.73 3.20
CA HIS A 422 5.36 -23.41 3.65
C HIS A 422 5.66 -23.14 5.13
N TYR A 423 5.53 -21.89 5.56
CA TYR A 423 5.78 -21.50 6.94
C TYR A 423 4.57 -21.67 7.87
N GLY A 424 3.50 -22.31 7.40
CA GLY A 424 2.35 -22.66 8.23
C GLY A 424 1.29 -21.56 8.41
N LEU A 425 1.29 -20.52 7.57
CA LEU A 425 0.16 -19.57 7.46
C LEU A 425 -0.77 -20.09 6.37
N VAL A 426 -1.66 -21.01 6.73
CA VAL A 426 -2.44 -21.83 5.79
C VAL A 426 -3.86 -21.31 5.55
N GLU A 427 -4.28 -20.32 6.33
CA GLU A 427 -5.63 -19.77 6.38
C GLU A 427 -5.89 -18.80 5.22
N MET A 428 -6.14 -19.34 4.02
CA MET A 428 -6.23 -18.58 2.75
C MET A 428 -7.19 -17.37 2.79
N GLN A 429 -8.27 -17.44 3.58
CA GLN A 429 -9.21 -16.32 3.75
C GLN A 429 -8.57 -15.07 4.38
N TYR A 430 -7.45 -15.24 5.08
CA TYR A 430 -6.70 -14.16 5.70
C TYR A 430 -5.67 -13.50 4.77
N TYR A 431 -5.33 -14.10 3.63
CA TYR A 431 -4.21 -13.62 2.80
C TYR A 431 -4.44 -12.21 2.25
N THR A 432 -5.69 -11.85 1.96
CA THR A 432 -6.04 -10.50 1.53
C THR A 432 -5.82 -9.46 2.65
N VAL A 433 -5.84 -9.86 3.93
CA VAL A 433 -5.48 -8.97 5.06
C VAL A 433 -4.00 -8.62 4.99
N LEU A 434 -3.12 -9.60 4.74
CA LEU A 434 -1.68 -9.34 4.54
C LEU A 434 -1.46 -8.40 3.35
N PHE A 435 -2.19 -8.62 2.25
CA PHE A 435 -2.13 -7.73 1.10
C PHE A 435 -2.60 -6.31 1.47
N GLY A 436 -3.68 -6.16 2.22
CA GLY A 436 -4.14 -4.87 2.73
C GLY A 436 -3.09 -4.14 3.56
N VAL A 437 -2.47 -4.85 4.52
CA VAL A 437 -1.40 -4.30 5.38
C VAL A 437 -0.21 -3.82 4.53
N SER A 438 0.23 -4.60 3.55
CA SER A 438 1.28 -4.17 2.62
C SER A 438 0.85 -2.94 1.79
N ARG A 439 -0.33 -3.00 1.18
CA ARG A 439 -0.85 -1.98 0.26
C ARG A 439 -1.04 -0.62 0.94
N ALA A 440 -1.22 -0.60 2.25
CA ALA A 440 -1.30 0.64 3.03
C ALA A 440 -0.10 1.57 2.78
N MET A 441 1.12 1.02 2.61
CA MET A 441 2.33 1.79 2.36
C MET A 441 2.19 2.67 1.11
N GLY A 442 1.75 2.09 -0.02
CA GLY A 442 1.57 2.81 -1.29
C GLY A 442 0.43 3.80 -1.26
N VAL A 443 -0.77 3.34 -0.86
CA VAL A 443 -1.97 4.19 -0.97
C VAL A 443 -1.95 5.35 0.01
N LEU A 444 -1.34 5.19 1.19
CA LEU A 444 -1.20 6.27 2.16
C LEU A 444 -0.07 7.23 1.78
N ALA A 445 1.05 6.74 1.23
CA ALA A 445 2.07 7.61 0.65
C ALA A 445 1.49 8.46 -0.49
N SER A 446 0.68 7.88 -1.37
CA SER A 446 -0.02 8.61 -2.43
C SER A 446 -1.01 9.62 -1.84
N LEU A 447 -1.80 9.25 -0.83
CA LEU A 447 -2.79 10.13 -0.22
C LEU A 447 -2.16 11.37 0.44
N ILE A 448 -0.98 11.21 1.06
CA ILE A 448 -0.19 12.35 1.58
C ILE A 448 0.17 13.30 0.44
N TRP A 449 0.67 12.78 -0.69
CA TRP A 449 1.00 13.58 -1.87
C TRP A 449 -0.22 14.23 -2.52
N ASP A 450 -1.37 13.56 -2.54
CA ASP A 450 -2.62 14.13 -3.06
C ASP A 450 -3.01 15.41 -2.31
N ARG A 451 -2.86 15.41 -0.98
CA ARG A 451 -3.10 16.60 -0.13
C ARG A 451 -1.98 17.61 -0.25
N ALA A 452 -0.73 17.16 -0.33
CA ALA A 452 0.43 18.03 -0.50
C ALA A 452 0.34 18.84 -1.80
N LEU A 453 -0.05 18.20 -2.91
CA LEU A 453 -0.25 18.85 -4.21
C LEU A 453 -1.60 19.57 -4.33
N GLY A 454 -2.46 19.46 -3.31
CA GLY A 454 -3.77 20.10 -3.27
C GLY A 454 -4.71 19.61 -4.37
N MET A 455 -4.60 18.33 -4.74
CA MET A 455 -5.41 17.69 -5.78
C MET A 455 -6.92 17.88 -5.48
N PRO A 456 -7.74 18.15 -6.52
CA PRO A 456 -9.16 18.42 -6.35
C PRO A 456 -9.97 17.14 -6.09
N ILE A 457 -11.26 17.33 -5.80
CA ILE A 457 -12.24 16.24 -5.81
C ILE A 457 -12.27 15.53 -7.17
N GLU A 458 -12.23 14.20 -7.17
CA GLU A 458 -12.44 13.39 -8.36
C GLU A 458 -13.94 13.38 -8.71
N ARG A 459 -14.28 13.77 -9.94
CA ARG A 459 -15.68 13.92 -10.35
C ARG A 459 -15.88 13.69 -11.85
N PRO A 460 -15.73 12.43 -12.34
CA PRO A 460 -15.99 12.10 -13.74
C PRO A 460 -17.45 12.36 -14.13
N LYS A 461 -17.69 12.64 -15.41
CA LYS A 461 -19.04 12.81 -15.95
C LYS A 461 -19.59 11.46 -16.43
N SER A 462 -20.76 11.07 -15.92
CA SER A 462 -21.52 9.93 -16.46
C SER A 462 -22.46 10.38 -17.59
N LEU A 463 -22.73 9.46 -18.53
CA LEU A 463 -23.70 9.61 -19.61
C LEU A 463 -24.55 8.33 -19.69
N SER A 464 -25.85 8.47 -19.99
CA SER A 464 -26.71 7.31 -20.29
C SER A 464 -26.49 6.84 -21.73
N THR A 465 -26.96 5.62 -22.03
CA THR A 465 -26.96 5.07 -23.40
C THR A 465 -27.66 6.01 -24.39
N GLU A 466 -28.81 6.57 -24.03
CA GLU A 466 -29.58 7.50 -24.88
C GLU A 466 -28.79 8.78 -25.16
N MET A 467 -28.08 9.30 -24.15
CA MET A 467 -27.25 10.48 -24.32
C MET A 467 -26.06 10.18 -25.24
N LEU A 468 -25.41 9.02 -25.10
CA LEU A 468 -24.33 8.59 -26.01
C LEU A 468 -24.82 8.46 -27.45
N ILE A 469 -25.99 7.86 -27.67
CA ILE A 469 -26.63 7.78 -28.99
C ILE A 469 -26.89 9.17 -29.56
N LYS A 470 -27.39 10.11 -28.73
CA LYS A 470 -27.66 11.48 -29.16
C LYS A 470 -26.37 12.22 -29.53
N THR A 471 -25.34 12.14 -28.70
CA THR A 471 -24.04 12.81 -28.94
C THR A 471 -23.39 12.26 -30.21
N THR A 472 -23.33 10.94 -30.39
CA THR A 472 -22.67 10.31 -31.54
C THR A 472 -23.41 10.49 -32.86
N LYS A 473 -24.72 10.76 -32.83
CA LYS A 473 -25.50 11.13 -34.03
C LYS A 473 -25.31 12.59 -34.44
N ALA A 474 -25.12 13.50 -33.49
CA ALA A 474 -24.89 14.92 -33.77
C ALA A 474 -23.56 15.19 -34.49
N ASP A 475 -22.56 14.31 -34.32
CA ASP A 475 -21.24 14.40 -34.97
C ASP A 475 -21.20 13.83 -36.40
N ARG A 476 -22.32 13.34 -36.96
CA ARG A 476 -22.37 12.98 -38.39
C ARG A 476 -22.67 14.25 -39.21
N PRO A 477 -21.80 14.64 -40.17
CA PRO A 477 -22.19 15.63 -41.16
C PRO A 477 -23.48 15.16 -41.84
N SER A 478 -24.46 16.05 -41.98
CA SER A 478 -25.64 15.79 -42.82
C SER A 478 -25.13 15.39 -44.21
N ALA A 479 -25.41 14.14 -44.59
CA ALA A 479 -25.10 13.60 -45.91
C ALA A 479 -25.89 14.33 -47.01
#